data_AF-A0A7L2QX36-F1
#
_entry.id   AF-A0A7L2QX36-F1
#
_cell.length_a   1.000
_cell.length_b   1.000
_cell.length_c   1.000
_cell.angle_alpha   90.00
_cell.angle_beta   90.00
_cell.angle_gamma   90.00
#
_symmetry.space_group_name_H-M   'P 1'
#
loop_
_entity.id
_entity.type
_entity.pdbx_description
1 polymer ?
#
loop_
_entity_poly.entity_id
_entity_poly.type
_entity_poly.pdbx_seq_one_letter_code
_entity_poly.pdbx_strand_id
1 'polypeptide(L)'
;SVVIQECHVQNTAREYAKLYAAEAEPLEGFGEVPEIIPIFLIHRPANNIPYATVEEELVGEFVKYSVKDGKEVNFLRRDSEAGQKCCTFQHWVYEKTNGNLLVTDLQGVGMKLTDVGIATLAKG
;
A
#
# COMPACT_ATOMS: atom_id res chain seq x y z
N SER A 1 17.16 -9.22 6.42
CA SER A 1 17.53 -8.06 5.58
C SER A 1 16.32 -7.16 5.51
N VAL A 2 16.49 -5.85 5.66
CA VAL A 2 15.39 -4.86 5.60
C VAL A 2 14.61 -4.98 4.28
N VAL A 3 15.33 -5.11 3.16
CA VAL A 3 14.75 -5.29 1.81
C VAL A 3 13.83 -6.51 1.69
N ILE A 4 14.17 -7.61 2.37
CA ILE A 4 13.32 -8.82 2.36
C ILE A 4 12.01 -8.54 3.10
N GLN A 5 12.09 -7.85 4.24
CA GLN A 5 10.92 -7.48 5.03
C GLN A 5 10.03 -6.49 4.28
N GLU A 6 10.60 -5.46 3.65
CA GLU A 6 9.87 -4.48 2.82
C GLU A 6 9.15 -5.17 1.66
N CYS A 7 9.84 -6.06 0.94
CA CYS A 7 9.24 -6.85 -0.13
C CYS A 7 8.07 -7.73 0.36
N HIS A 8 8.21 -8.33 1.55
CA HIS A 8 7.11 -9.10 2.15
C HIS A 8 5.93 -8.21 2.54
N VAL A 9 6.19 -7.08 3.20
CA VAL A 9 5.16 -6.13 3.65
C VAL A 9 4.31 -5.64 2.48
N GLN A 10 4.93 -5.17 1.40
CA GLN A 10 4.19 -4.68 0.25
C GLN A 10 3.41 -5.79 -0.46
N ASN A 11 4.00 -6.98 -0.63
CA ASN A 11 3.25 -8.11 -1.20
C ASN A 11 2.09 -8.57 -0.31
N THR A 12 2.22 -8.52 1.02
CA THR A 12 1.11 -8.79 1.94
C THR A 12 0.02 -7.73 1.82
N ALA A 13 0.37 -6.45 1.81
CA ALA A 13 -0.59 -5.36 1.62
C ALA A 13 -1.31 -5.48 0.26
N ARG A 14 -0.59 -5.91 -0.79
CA ARG A 14 -1.14 -6.19 -2.11
C ARG A 14 -2.21 -7.28 -2.11
N GLU A 15 -2.05 -8.35 -1.33
CA GLU A 15 -3.11 -9.36 -1.22
C GLU A 15 -4.39 -8.77 -0.60
N TYR A 16 -4.27 -7.88 0.39
CA TYR A 16 -5.43 -7.15 0.91
C TYR A 16 -6.06 -6.20 -0.12
N ALA A 17 -5.25 -5.52 -0.94
CA ALA A 17 -5.76 -4.67 -2.01
C ALA A 17 -6.57 -5.47 -3.05
N LYS A 18 -6.15 -6.69 -3.39
CA LYS A 18 -6.92 -7.57 -4.29
C LYS A 18 -8.25 -8.00 -3.67
N LEU A 19 -8.26 -8.36 -2.39
CA LEU A 19 -9.51 -8.71 -1.69
C LEU A 19 -10.47 -7.51 -1.64
N TYR A 20 -9.94 -6.32 -1.35
CA TYR A 20 -10.71 -5.08 -1.39
C TYR A 20 -11.29 -4.81 -2.78
N ALA A 21 -10.49 -4.98 -3.83
CA ALA A 21 -10.95 -4.82 -5.21
C ALA A 21 -12.07 -5.80 -5.57
N ALA A 22 -11.97 -7.06 -5.17
CA ALA A 22 -13.02 -8.06 -5.39
C ALA A 22 -14.32 -7.73 -4.63
N GLU A 23 -14.25 -7.12 -3.44
CA GLU A 23 -15.45 -6.66 -2.71
C GLU A 23 -16.06 -5.39 -3.33
N ALA A 24 -15.23 -4.54 -3.95
CA ALA A 24 -15.68 -3.32 -4.60
C ALA A 24 -16.24 -3.54 -6.01
N GLU A 25 -15.76 -4.55 -6.74
CA GLU A 25 -16.17 -4.88 -8.12
C GLU A 25 -17.70 -4.93 -8.34
N PRO A 26 -18.52 -5.59 -7.48
CA PRO A 26 -19.96 -5.64 -7.69
C PRO A 26 -20.70 -4.35 -7.30
N LEU A 27 -20.02 -3.36 -6.70
CA LEU A 27 -20.63 -2.12 -6.23
C LEU A 27 -20.74 -1.11 -7.38
N GLU A 28 -21.93 -1.02 -7.97
CA GLU A 28 -22.18 -0.07 -9.06
C GLU A 28 -21.90 1.38 -8.62
N GLY A 29 -21.14 2.11 -9.45
CA GLY A 29 -20.75 3.49 -9.18
C GLY A 29 -19.59 3.63 -8.18
N PHE A 30 -19.00 2.53 -7.68
CA PHE A 30 -17.83 2.64 -6.81
C PHE A 30 -16.60 3.15 -7.56
N GLY A 31 -16.42 2.79 -8.84
CA GLY A 31 -15.28 3.24 -9.64
C GLY A 31 -13.98 2.53 -9.31
N GLU A 32 -12.85 3.15 -9.66
CA GLU A 32 -11.52 2.56 -9.46
C GLU A 32 -11.15 2.48 -7.97
N VAL A 33 -10.28 1.51 -7.66
CA VAL A 33 -9.82 1.23 -6.31
C VAL A 33 -8.29 1.21 -6.27
N PRO A 34 -7.67 1.44 -5.09
CA PRO A 34 -6.23 1.42 -4.99
C PRO A 34 -5.67 0.01 -5.28
N GLU A 35 -4.70 -0.06 -6.18
CA GLU A 35 -3.92 -1.24 -6.51
C GLU A 35 -2.50 -1.06 -5.97
N ILE A 36 -1.98 -2.04 -5.24
CA ILE A 36 -0.57 -2.05 -4.84
C ILE A 36 0.22 -2.85 -5.89
N ILE A 37 1.23 -2.21 -6.49
CA ILE A 37 2.03 -2.82 -7.55
C ILE A 37 2.88 -3.98 -7.01
N PRO A 38 3.15 -4.99 -7.85
CA PRO A 38 4.03 -6.09 -7.45
C PRO A 38 5.47 -5.60 -7.23
N ILE A 39 6.10 -6.15 -6.20
CA ILE A 39 7.53 -5.96 -5.90
C ILE A 39 8.22 -7.33 -5.85
N PHE A 40 9.40 -7.43 -6.46
CA PHE A 40 10.13 -8.67 -6.61
C PHE A 40 11.47 -8.60 -5.88
N LEU A 41 11.75 -9.63 -5.06
CA LEU A 41 13.05 -9.79 -4.41
C LEU A 41 14.06 -10.43 -5.37
N ILE A 42 15.17 -9.75 -5.62
CA ILE A 42 16.28 -10.24 -6.43
C ILE A 42 17.44 -10.64 -5.53
N HIS A 43 17.85 -11.91 -5.62
CA HIS A 43 19.05 -12.42 -4.96
C HIS A 43 20.29 -12.22 -5.84
N ARG A 44 21.34 -11.59 -5.28
CA ARG A 44 22.59 -11.19 -5.94
C ARG A 44 23.80 -11.86 -5.25
N PRO A 45 24.05 -13.16 -5.50
CA PRO A 45 25.02 -13.95 -4.72
C PRO A 45 26.48 -13.49 -4.87
N ALA A 46 26.81 -12.76 -5.94
CA ALA A 46 28.16 -12.24 -6.20
C ALA A 46 28.39 -10.81 -5.67
N ASN A 47 27.40 -10.21 -4.99
CA ASN A 47 27.44 -8.81 -4.56
C ASN A 47 27.55 -8.72 -3.03
N ASN A 48 28.26 -7.70 -2.54
CA ASN A 48 28.31 -7.37 -1.10
C ASN A 48 26.93 -7.05 -0.51
N ILE A 49 25.96 -6.65 -1.34
CA ILE A 49 24.56 -6.47 -0.97
C ILE A 49 23.74 -7.59 -1.65
N PRO A 50 23.45 -8.69 -0.94
CA PRO A 50 22.94 -9.92 -1.55
C PRO A 50 21.48 -9.85 -1.99
N TYR A 51 20.75 -8.79 -1.63
CA TYR A 51 19.34 -8.63 -1.99
C TYR A 51 19.06 -7.23 -2.55
N ALA A 52 18.11 -7.15 -3.47
CA ALA A 52 17.51 -5.93 -3.98
C ALA A 52 16.03 -6.16 -4.26
N THR A 53 15.25 -5.10 -4.38
CA THR A 53 13.87 -5.13 -4.87
C THR A 53 13.80 -4.52 -6.27
N VAL A 54 12.83 -4.96 -7.06
CA VAL A 54 12.48 -4.39 -8.36
C VAL A 54 10.96 -4.30 -8.45
N GLU A 55 10.47 -3.18 -8.97
CA GLU A 55 9.06 -2.91 -9.23
C GLU A 55 8.90 -1.99 -10.47
N GLU A 56 7.67 -1.82 -10.93
CA GLU A 56 7.35 -0.95 -12.07
C GLU A 56 7.58 0.53 -11.71
N GLU A 57 8.22 1.29 -12.59
CA GLU A 57 8.32 2.74 -12.44
C GLU A 57 6.95 3.39 -12.66
N LEU A 58 6.45 4.09 -11.65
CA LEU A 58 5.20 4.84 -11.76
C LEU A 58 5.45 6.21 -12.41
N VAL A 59 4.98 6.38 -13.63
CA VAL A 59 5.09 7.64 -14.38
C VAL A 59 3.94 8.58 -14.03
N GLY A 60 4.25 9.73 -13.41
CA GLY A 60 3.29 10.78 -13.13
C GLY A 60 3.61 11.54 -11.85
N GLU A 61 2.63 12.29 -11.33
CA GLU A 61 2.77 12.98 -10.05
C GLU A 61 2.67 12.00 -8.90
N PHE A 62 3.77 11.82 -8.17
CA PHE A 62 3.82 10.95 -7.00
C PHE A 62 3.25 11.66 -5.78
N VAL A 63 2.19 11.11 -5.20
CA VAL A 63 1.46 11.70 -4.07
C VAL A 63 1.46 10.74 -2.88
N LYS A 64 1.68 11.29 -1.67
CA LYS A 64 1.59 10.55 -0.41
C LYS A 64 0.22 10.77 0.25
N TYR A 65 -0.65 9.77 0.20
CA TYR A 65 -2.02 9.83 0.72
C TYR A 65 -2.14 9.53 2.22
N SER A 66 -1.22 8.75 2.81
CA SER A 66 -1.18 8.54 4.26
C SER A 66 0.26 8.50 4.79
N VAL A 67 0.45 8.79 6.08
CA VAL A 67 1.76 8.77 6.76
C VAL A 67 1.73 7.81 7.93
N LYS A 68 2.85 7.13 8.23
CA LYS A 68 3.01 6.21 9.39
C LYS A 68 2.45 6.74 10.71
N ASP A 69 2.69 8.01 11.03
CA ASP A 69 2.37 8.57 12.35
C ASP A 69 0.93 9.08 12.47
N GLY A 70 0.13 9.04 11.39
CA GLY A 70 -1.25 9.55 11.35
C GLY A 70 -1.39 11.07 11.62
N LYS A 71 -0.29 11.79 11.80
CA LYS A 71 -0.25 13.19 12.26
C LYS A 71 -0.50 14.22 11.15
N GLU A 72 -0.36 13.86 9.89
CA GLU A 72 -0.67 14.78 8.79
C GLU A 72 -2.00 14.43 8.13
N VAL A 73 -2.94 15.35 8.26
CA VAL A 73 -4.05 15.49 7.32
C VAL A 73 -3.46 16.11 6.07
N ASN A 74 -2.89 15.30 5.18
CA ASN A 74 -2.40 15.83 3.91
C ASN A 74 -3.61 16.45 3.19
N PHE A 75 -3.62 17.75 2.94
CA PHE A 75 -4.83 18.44 2.45
C PHE A 75 -5.31 17.87 1.11
N LEU A 76 -4.36 17.46 0.25
CA LEU A 76 -4.62 16.75 -1.01
C LEU A 76 -5.33 15.39 -0.84
N ARG A 77 -5.22 14.76 0.34
CA ARG A 77 -5.88 13.47 0.66
C ARG A 77 -7.40 13.59 0.69
N ARG A 78 -7.94 14.73 1.14
CA ARG A 78 -9.39 14.93 1.28
C ARG A 78 -10.04 15.36 -0.03
N ASP A 79 -9.31 16.08 -0.86
CA ASP A 79 -9.86 16.74 -2.04
C ASP A 79 -9.67 15.91 -3.33
N SER A 80 -8.90 14.81 -3.28
CA SER A 80 -8.72 13.89 -4.40
C SER A 80 -9.47 12.57 -4.20
N GLU A 81 -10.00 12.03 -5.29
CA GLU A 81 -10.65 10.70 -5.30
C GLU A 81 -9.67 9.62 -4.83
N ALA A 82 -8.44 9.62 -5.34
CA ALA A 82 -7.40 8.68 -4.93
C ALA A 82 -7.11 8.75 -3.43
N GLY A 83 -7.05 9.96 -2.86
CA GLY A 83 -6.87 10.14 -1.42
C GLY A 83 -8.04 9.58 -0.61
N GLN A 84 -9.28 9.80 -1.04
CA GLN A 84 -10.47 9.26 -0.40
C GLN A 84 -10.51 7.72 -0.48
N LYS A 85 -10.24 7.15 -1.66
CA LYS A 85 -10.15 5.70 -1.87
C LYS A 85 -9.07 5.05 -1.04
N CYS A 86 -7.91 5.70 -0.90
CA CYS A 86 -6.84 5.26 0.01
C CYS A 86 -7.31 5.23 1.47
N CYS A 87 -8.11 6.21 1.92
CA CYS A 87 -8.69 6.19 3.27
C CYS A 87 -9.64 5.01 3.45
N THR A 88 -10.54 4.81 2.48
CA THR A 88 -11.52 3.73 2.52
C THR A 88 -10.82 2.37 2.55
N PHE A 89 -9.81 2.17 1.71
CA PHE A 89 -9.00 0.96 1.73
C PHE A 89 -8.29 0.75 3.08
N GLN A 90 -7.65 1.78 3.63
CA GLN A 90 -7.00 1.71 4.94
C GLN A 90 -7.97 1.31 6.05
N HIS A 91 -9.16 1.93 6.08
CA HIS A 91 -10.22 1.59 7.05
C HIS A 91 -10.76 0.18 6.83
N TRP A 92 -10.96 -0.22 5.57
CA TRP A 92 -11.44 -1.56 5.22
C TRP A 92 -10.47 -2.64 5.71
N VAL A 93 -9.15 -2.48 5.53
CA VAL A 93 -8.18 -3.47 6.04
C VAL A 93 -8.23 -3.55 7.58
N TYR A 94 -8.33 -2.41 8.24
CA TYR A 94 -8.44 -2.36 9.70
C TYR A 94 -9.68 -3.10 10.19
N GLU A 95 -10.84 -2.86 9.57
CA GLU A 95 -12.09 -3.56 9.91
C GLU A 95 -12.04 -5.05 9.58
N LYS A 96 -11.61 -5.40 8.36
CA LYS A 96 -11.50 -6.78 7.87
C LYS A 96 -10.60 -7.66 8.76
N THR A 97 -9.61 -7.04 9.40
CA THR A 97 -8.65 -7.72 10.26
C THR A 97 -8.98 -7.59 11.75
N ASN A 98 -10.19 -7.13 12.10
CA ASN A 98 -10.63 -6.90 13.49
C ASN A 98 -9.66 -6.00 14.27
N GLY A 99 -9.15 -4.96 13.62
CA GLY A 99 -8.21 -3.99 14.17
C GLY A 99 -6.76 -4.47 14.28
N ASN A 100 -6.42 -5.66 13.79
CA ASN A 100 -5.06 -6.21 13.96
C ASN A 100 -4.03 -5.58 13.01
N LEU A 101 -4.44 -5.19 11.80
CA LEU A 101 -3.56 -4.64 10.78
C LEU A 101 -4.06 -3.29 10.29
N LEU A 102 -3.11 -2.38 10.03
CA LEU A 102 -3.38 -1.12 9.37
C LEU A 102 -2.34 -0.93 8.26
N VAL A 103 -2.79 -0.78 7.01
CA VAL A 103 -1.88 -0.40 5.91
C VAL A 103 -1.56 1.09 6.03
N THR A 104 -0.29 1.45 5.98
CA THR A 104 0.22 2.83 6.16
C THR A 104 1.09 3.24 4.98
N ASP A 105 1.53 4.51 4.95
CA ASP A 105 2.30 5.09 3.84
C ASP A 105 1.71 4.80 2.45
N LEU A 106 0.40 4.99 2.30
CA LEU A 106 -0.23 4.86 1.00
C LEU A 106 0.29 6.00 0.11
N GLN A 107 1.03 5.67 -0.93
CA GLN A 107 1.64 6.62 -1.84
C GLN A 107 1.82 6.02 -3.23
N GLY A 108 1.84 6.86 -4.25
CA GLY A 108 1.97 6.43 -5.64
C GLY A 108 1.42 7.43 -6.63
N VAL A 109 0.98 6.96 -7.79
CA VAL A 109 0.45 7.78 -8.89
C VAL A 109 -0.99 7.35 -9.18
N GLY A 110 -1.95 8.25 -8.94
CA GLY A 110 -3.37 7.92 -9.06
C GLY A 110 -3.76 6.77 -8.13
N MET A 111 -4.36 5.70 -8.68
CA MET A 111 -4.75 4.50 -7.95
C MET A 111 -3.65 3.43 -7.85
N LYS A 112 -2.50 3.60 -8.52
CA LYS A 112 -1.35 2.68 -8.38
C LYS A 112 -0.49 3.12 -7.20
N LEU A 113 -0.31 2.22 -6.24
CA LEU A 113 0.41 2.46 -4.99
C LEU A 113 1.66 1.60 -4.87
N THR A 114 2.68 2.13 -4.19
CA THR A 114 3.92 1.42 -3.84
C THR A 114 4.49 1.92 -2.52
N ASP A 115 5.58 1.32 -2.03
CA ASP A 115 6.31 1.72 -0.82
C ASP A 115 5.41 1.82 0.42
N VAL A 116 4.49 0.88 0.56
CA VAL A 116 3.49 0.85 1.65
C VAL A 116 4.03 0.19 2.91
N GLY A 117 3.48 0.58 4.05
CA GLY A 117 3.74 -0.03 5.36
C GLY A 117 2.57 -0.86 5.88
N ILE A 118 2.83 -1.70 6.88
CA ILE A 118 1.80 -2.33 7.72
C ILE A 118 2.15 -2.08 9.18
N ALA A 119 1.20 -1.60 9.95
CA ALA A 119 1.28 -1.48 11.40
C ALA A 119 0.39 -2.55 12.08
N THR A 120 0.86 -3.06 13.22
CA THR A 120 0.18 -4.05 14.05
C THR A 120 0.01 -3.51 15.47
N LEU A 121 -1.06 -3.91 16.17
CA LEU A 121 -1.27 -3.55 17.59
C LEU A 121 -0.28 -4.25 18.53
N ALA A 122 0.10 -5.48 18.21
CA ALA A 122 1.12 -6.22 18.93
C ALA A 122 2.49 -5.99 18.29
N LYS A 123 3.47 -5.57 19.11
CA LYS A 123 4.88 -5.72 18.76
C LYS A 123 5.21 -7.20 18.94
N GLY A 124 5.38 -7.92 17.84
CA GLY A 124 6.03 -9.23 17.82
C GLY A 124 7.54 -9.09 17.91
#